data_AF-A0A4X2K1S2-F1
#
_entry.id   AF-A0A4X2K1S2-F1
#
_cell.length_a   1.000
_cell.length_b   1.000
_cell.length_c   1.000
_cell.angle_alpha   90.00
_cell.angle_beta   90.00
_cell.angle_gamma   90.00
#
_symmetry.space_group_name_H-M   'P 1'
#
loop_
_entity.id
_entity.type
_entity.pdbx_description
1 polymer ?
#
loop_
_entity_poly.entity_id
_entity_poly.type
_entity_poly.pdbx_seq_one_letter_code
_entity_poly.pdbx_strand_id
1 'polypeptide(L)'
;MSAKQPDSMPQDLSEALKEATMEVHSQAENVKFLKNFQKGQVSWGGFKMVMFSLYHIYLALEEELELNKTHPALTPIYFPEEREVRLEEAVVRSKTLMRRERVKGERKV
;
A
#
# COMPACT_ATOMS: atom_id res chain seq x y z
N MET A 1 -29.55 6.74 26.88
CA MET A 1 -30.29 6.06 25.79
C MET A 1 -29.24 5.53 24.82
N SER A 2 -28.93 4.23 24.90
CA SER A 2 -27.94 3.61 24.01
C SER A 2 -28.59 3.40 22.64
N ALA A 3 -28.04 4.01 21.60
CA ALA A 3 -28.51 3.83 20.24
C ALA A 3 -28.30 2.37 19.84
N LYS A 4 -29.40 1.68 19.53
CA LYS A 4 -29.42 0.29 19.11
C LYS A 4 -28.67 0.16 17.77
N GLN A 5 -27.44 -0.36 17.83
CA GLN A 5 -26.67 -0.71 16.63
C GLN A 5 -27.35 -1.90 15.93
N PRO A 6 -27.35 -1.97 14.59
CA PRO A 6 -27.95 -3.08 13.84
C PRO A 6 -27.25 -4.41 14.18
N ASP A 7 -28.05 -5.44 14.44
CA ASP A 7 -27.71 -6.74 15.06
C ASP A 7 -26.74 -7.66 14.27
N SER A 8 -25.83 -7.16 13.42
CA SER A 8 -25.02 -8.04 12.56
C SER A 8 -23.69 -7.45 12.05
N MET A 9 -23.12 -6.44 12.71
CA MET A 9 -21.72 -6.06 12.46
C MET A 9 -20.87 -6.50 13.65
N PRO A 10 -19.67 -7.06 13.43
CA PRO A 10 -18.74 -7.36 14.51
C PRO A 10 -18.56 -6.14 15.41
N GLN A 11 -18.51 -6.34 16.74
CA GLN A 11 -18.37 -5.22 17.69
C GLN A 11 -17.07 -4.43 17.48
N ASP A 12 -16.05 -5.05 16.88
CA ASP A 12 -14.77 -4.43 16.56
C ASP A 12 -14.70 -3.95 15.10
N LEU A 13 -14.27 -2.69 14.92
CA LEU A 13 -14.12 -2.06 13.60
C LEU A 13 -13.20 -2.85 12.67
N SER A 14 -12.16 -3.49 13.22
CA SER A 14 -11.21 -4.31 12.45
C SER A 14 -11.88 -5.54 11.82
N GLU A 15 -12.73 -6.23 12.58
CA GLU A 15 -13.50 -7.39 12.11
C GLU A 15 -14.54 -6.96 11.08
N ALA A 16 -15.25 -5.85 11.34
CA ALA A 16 -16.19 -5.25 10.41
C ALA A 16 -15.55 -4.90 9.05
N LEU A 17 -14.38 -4.25 9.05
CA LEU A 17 -13.66 -3.90 7.83
C LEU A 17 -13.18 -5.16 7.09
N LYS A 18 -12.68 -6.16 7.81
CA LYS A 18 -12.24 -7.43 7.23
C LYS A 18 -13.38 -8.15 6.50
N GLU A 19 -14.54 -8.26 7.14
CA GLU A 19 -15.72 -8.91 6.54
C GLU A 19 -16.25 -8.12 5.35
N ALA A 20 -16.45 -6.80 5.51
CA ALA A 20 -17.02 -5.95 4.48
C ALA A 20 -16.14 -5.83 3.22
N THR A 21 -14.82 -5.99 3.35
CA THR A 21 -13.88 -5.89 2.23
C THR A 21 -13.41 -7.24 1.68
N MET A 22 -13.84 -8.36 2.26
CA MET A 22 -13.36 -9.70 1.90
C MET A 22 -13.51 -10.01 0.41
N GLU A 23 -14.66 -9.71 -0.18
CA GLU A 23 -14.93 -9.99 -1.59
C GLU A 23 -14.05 -9.15 -2.51
N VAL A 24 -14.02 -7.82 -2.30
CA VAL A 24 -13.23 -6.91 -3.12
C VAL A 24 -11.73 -7.14 -2.96
N HIS A 25 -11.28 -7.56 -1.78
CA HIS A 25 -9.90 -7.99 -1.54
C HIS A 25 -9.56 -9.22 -2.38
N SER A 26 -10.40 -10.26 -2.34
CA SER A 26 -10.23 -11.45 -3.17
C SER A 26 -10.19 -11.11 -4.66
N GLN A 27 -11.08 -10.24 -5.13
CA GLN A 27 -11.07 -9.78 -6.53
C GLN A 27 -9.77 -9.04 -6.86
N ALA A 28 -9.31 -8.15 -5.99
CA ALA A 28 -8.07 -7.39 -6.16
C ALA A 28 -6.87 -8.34 -6.27
N GLU A 29 -6.70 -9.29 -5.35
CA GLU A 29 -5.61 -10.27 -5.43
C GLU A 29 -5.66 -11.13 -6.70
N ASN A 30 -6.87 -11.37 -7.22
CA ASN A 30 -7.06 -12.21 -8.38
C ASN A 30 -6.87 -11.51 -9.74
N VAL A 31 -6.57 -10.20 -9.76
CA VAL A 31 -6.27 -9.50 -11.01
C VAL A 31 -5.01 -10.07 -11.66
N LYS A 32 -4.98 -10.10 -13.01
CA LYS A 32 -3.91 -10.70 -13.79
C LYS A 32 -2.52 -10.21 -13.37
N PHE A 33 -2.39 -8.92 -13.07
CA PHE A 33 -1.13 -8.35 -12.61
C PHE A 33 -0.67 -8.96 -11.28
N LEU A 34 -1.50 -8.96 -10.23
CA LEU A 34 -1.12 -9.48 -8.92
C LEU A 34 -0.90 -10.99 -8.92
N LYS A 35 -1.69 -11.76 -9.68
CA LYS A 35 -1.43 -13.18 -9.91
C LYS A 35 -0.06 -13.44 -10.51
N ASN A 36 0.32 -12.66 -11.52
CA ASN A 36 1.64 -12.79 -12.14
C ASN A 36 2.75 -12.32 -11.19
N PHE A 37 2.50 -11.26 -10.43
CA PHE A 37 3.43 -10.75 -9.42
C PHE A 37 3.74 -11.79 -8.34
N GLN A 38 2.71 -12.42 -7.75
CA GLN A 38 2.85 -13.48 -6.74
C GLN A 38 3.63 -14.69 -7.26
N LYS A 39 3.51 -14.99 -8.56
CA LYS A 39 4.28 -16.06 -9.22
C LYS A 39 5.70 -15.66 -9.63
N GLY A 40 6.13 -14.43 -9.34
CA GLY A 40 7.42 -13.88 -9.78
C GLY A 40 7.50 -13.58 -11.28
N GLN A 41 6.36 -13.55 -11.98
CA GLN A 41 6.23 -13.37 -13.43
C GLN A 41 5.90 -11.90 -13.79
N VAL A 42 6.57 -10.95 -13.15
CA VAL A 42 6.40 -9.51 -13.44
C VAL A 42 7.53 -9.00 -14.31
N SER A 43 7.19 -8.25 -15.36
CA SER A 43 8.21 -7.57 -16.15
C SER A 43 8.82 -6.40 -15.37
N TRP A 44 10.06 -6.05 -15.69
CA TRP A 44 10.70 -4.88 -15.10
C TRP A 44 9.92 -3.58 -15.34
N GLY A 45 9.29 -3.44 -16.52
CA GLY A 45 8.40 -2.32 -16.82
C GLY A 45 7.18 -2.26 -15.90
N GLY A 46 6.51 -3.41 -15.70
CA GLY A 46 5.36 -3.51 -14.82
C GLY A 46 5.70 -3.23 -13.35
N PHE A 47 6.86 -3.73 -12.89
CA PHE A 47 7.36 -3.45 -11.54
C PHE A 47 7.58 -1.96 -11.32
N LYS A 48 8.26 -1.28 -12.25
CA LYS A 48 8.48 0.17 -12.20
C LYS A 48 7.18 0.95 -12.15
N MET A 49 6.19 0.54 -12.94
CA MET A 49 4.91 1.23 -13.00
C MET A 49 4.16 1.14 -11.66
N VAL A 50 4.12 -0.03 -11.03
CA VAL A 50 3.50 -0.17 -9.70
C VAL A 50 4.25 0.63 -8.63
N MET A 51 5.58 0.59 -8.61
CA MET A 51 6.35 1.40 -7.66
C MET A 51 6.11 2.90 -7.84
N PHE A 52 6.00 3.36 -9.09
CA PHE A 52 5.70 4.76 -9.39
C PHE A 52 4.28 5.15 -8.98
N SER A 53 3.29 4.29 -9.26
CA SER A 53 1.91 4.51 -8.81
C SER A 53 1.81 4.54 -7.29
N LEU A 54 2.44 3.60 -6.59
CA LEU A 54 2.45 3.58 -5.13
C LEU A 54 3.13 4.82 -4.54
N TYR A 55 4.23 5.28 -5.12
CA TYR A 55 4.88 6.52 -4.67
C TYR A 55 3.90 7.71 -4.65
N HIS A 56 3.13 7.91 -5.71
CA HIS A 56 2.17 9.02 -5.76
C HIS A 56 0.96 8.81 -4.84
N ILE A 57 0.47 7.58 -4.71
CA ILE A 57 -0.63 7.25 -3.78
C ILE A 57 -0.20 7.56 -2.34
N TYR A 58 0.98 7.10 -1.93
CA TYR A 58 1.48 7.34 -0.58
C TYR A 58 1.83 8.80 -0.34
N LEU A 59 2.37 9.52 -1.34
CA LEU A 59 2.64 10.95 -1.22
C LEU A 59 1.37 11.73 -0.83
N ALA A 60 0.27 11.50 -1.55
CA ALA A 60 -1.00 12.16 -1.26
C ALA A 60 -1.64 11.68 0.05
N LEU A 61 -1.58 10.38 0.32
CA LEU A 61 -2.12 9.81 1.57
C LEU A 61 -1.40 10.38 2.80
N GLU A 62 -0.08 10.49 2.75
CA GLU A 62 0.74 10.98 3.86
C GLU A 62 0.57 12.48 4.09
N GLU A 63 0.44 13.26 3.02
CA GLU A 63 0.10 14.68 3.11
C GLU A 63 -1.21 14.87 3.87
N GLU A 64 -2.27 14.13 3.51
CA GLU A 64 -3.57 14.20 4.20
C GLU A 64 -3.51 13.68 5.64
N LEU A 65 -2.75 12.61 5.90
CA LEU A 65 -2.56 12.11 7.27
C LEU A 65 -1.86 13.14 8.16
N GLU A 66 -0.86 13.84 7.63
CA GLU A 66 -0.12 14.86 8.36
C GLU A 66 -0.97 16.09 8.67
N LEU A 67 -1.77 16.55 7.69
CA LEU A 67 -2.71 17.66 7.85
C LEU A 67 -3.77 17.36 8.92
N ASN A 68 -4.20 16.10 9.04
CA ASN A 68 -5.27 15.67 9.93
C ASN A 68 -4.79 14.97 11.21
N LYS A 69 -3.48 14.98 11.53
CA LYS A 69 -2.89 14.20 12.63
C LYS A 69 -3.51 14.43 14.01
N THR A 70 -4.09 15.61 14.24
CA THR A 70 -4.76 15.97 15.51
C THR A 70 -6.26 15.68 15.52
N HIS A 71 -6.82 15.18 14.41
CA HIS A 71 -8.24 14.84 14.34
C HIS A 71 -8.53 13.61 15.22
N PRO A 72 -9.49 13.66 16.16
CA PRO A 72 -9.72 12.58 17.14
C PRO A 72 -9.95 11.18 16.53
N ALA A 73 -10.52 11.11 15.33
CA ALA A 73 -10.72 9.83 14.62
C ALA A 73 -9.44 9.26 13.99
N LEU A 74 -8.43 10.10 13.74
CA LEU A 74 -7.18 9.71 13.06
C LEU A 74 -6.01 9.54 14.03
N THR A 75 -5.96 10.34 15.09
CA THR A 75 -4.89 10.30 16.11
C THR A 75 -4.58 8.88 16.61
N PRO A 76 -5.55 7.98 16.88
CA PRO A 76 -5.27 6.61 17.33
C PRO A 76 -4.52 5.74 16.32
N ILE A 77 -4.53 6.13 15.04
CA ILE A 77 -3.88 5.39 13.94
C ILE A 77 -2.75 6.19 13.26
N TYR A 78 -2.35 7.32 13.85
CA TYR A 78 -1.25 8.15 13.34
C TYR A 78 0.09 7.66 13.94
N PHE A 79 0.86 6.94 13.12
CA PHE A 79 2.13 6.30 13.48
C PHE A 79 3.28 6.88 12.64
N PRO A 80 3.95 7.96 13.10
CA PRO A 80 4.94 8.68 12.28
C PRO A 80 6.33 8.01 12.19
N GLU A 81 6.77 7.28 13.22
CA GLU A 81 8.12 6.70 13.27
C GLU A 81 8.25 5.46 12.38
N GLU A 82 7.19 4.66 12.27
CA GLU A 82 7.11 3.49 11.39
C GLU A 82 7.06 3.88 9.89
N ARG A 83 6.86 5.17 9.59
CA ARG A 83 6.57 5.73 8.26
C ARG A 83 7.82 6.21 7.51
N GLU A 84 8.60 7.13 8.09
CA GLU A 84 9.75 7.77 7.41
C GLU A 84 10.83 6.76 7.00
N VAL A 85 11.15 5.82 7.90
CA VAL A 85 12.18 4.80 7.66
C VAL A 85 11.80 3.91 6.46
N ARG A 86 10.51 3.60 6.26
CA ARG A 86 10.10 2.61 5.25
C ARG A 86 9.98 3.17 3.85
N LEU A 87 9.51 4.41 3.67
CA LEU A 87 9.42 4.99 2.33
C LEU A 87 10.78 5.39 1.78
N GLU A 88 11.64 5.99 2.61
CA GLU A 88 13.00 6.32 2.17
C GLU A 88 13.78 5.05 1.81
N GLU A 89 13.72 4.01 2.65
CA GLU A 89 14.34 2.73 2.34
C GLU A 89 13.77 2.08 1.08
N ALA A 90 12.45 2.06 0.89
CA ALA A 90 11.82 1.49 -0.29
C ALA A 90 12.23 2.24 -1.57
N VAL A 91 12.27 3.57 -1.53
CA VAL A 91 12.69 4.42 -2.64
C VAL A 91 14.18 4.26 -2.93
N VAL A 92 15.05 4.23 -1.91
CA VAL A 92 16.50 4.06 -2.06
C VAL A 92 16.83 2.66 -2.58
N ARG A 93 16.19 1.61 -2.07
CA ARG A 93 16.36 0.24 -2.56
C ARG A 93 15.88 0.11 -4.00
N SER A 94 14.74 0.71 -4.34
CA SER A 94 14.24 0.77 -5.70
C SER A 94 15.23 1.51 -6.62
N LYS A 95 15.71 2.71 -6.26
CA LYS A 95 16.74 3.46 -7.02
C LYS A 95 18.03 2.65 -7.21
N THR A 96 18.46 1.89 -6.20
CA THR A 96 19.66 1.04 -6.24
C THR A 96 19.47 -0.18 -7.16
N LEU A 97 18.33 -0.86 -7.07
CA LEU A 97 17.95 -1.91 -8.03
C LEU A 97 17.89 -1.36 -9.45
N MET A 98 17.30 -0.18 -9.62
CA MET A 98 17.16 0.50 -10.91
C MET A 98 18.51 0.84 -11.54
N ARG A 99 19.50 1.26 -10.74
CA ARG A 99 20.88 1.46 -11.21
C ARG A 99 21.55 0.14 -11.60
N ARG A 100 21.40 -0.93 -10.81
CA ARG A 100 22.05 -2.23 -11.10
C ARG A 100 21.52 -2.89 -12.37
N GLU A 101 20.21 -2.82 -12.62
CA GLU A 101 19.60 -3.45 -13.80
C GLU A 101 19.84 -2.63 -15.09
N ARG A 102 19.96 -1.29 -15.01
CA ARG A 102 20.39 -0.45 -16.14
C ARG A 102 21.79 -0.85 -16.64
N VAL A 103 22.74 -1.05 -15.72
CA VAL A 103 24.12 -1.44 -16.03
C VAL A 103 24.22 -2.89 -16.56
N LYS A 104 23.23 -3.76 -16.29
CA LYS A 104 23.15 -5.10 -16.90
C LYS A 104 22.53 -5.07 -18.30
N GLY A 105 21.55 -4.19 -18.54
CA GLY A 105 20.95 -3.99 -19.86
C GLY A 105 21.91 -3.36 -20.87
N GLU A 106 22.79 -2.45 -20.43
CA GLU A 106 23.79 -1.77 -21.27
C GLU A 106 25.00 -2.66 -21.62
N ARG A 107 25.26 -3.74 -20.87
CA ARG A 107 26.34 -4.72 -21.15
C ARG A 107 25.95 -5.83 -22.12
N LYS A 108 24.76 -5.77 -22.71
CA LYS A 108 24.22 -6.77 -23.63
C LYS A 108 24.09 -6.29 -25.08
N VAL A 109 24.73 -5.16 -25.42
CA VAL A 109 24.88 -4.61 -26.78
C VAL A 109 26.34 -4.67 -27.18
#